data_AF-A0A7W0MVA5-F1
#
_entry.id   AF-A0A7W0MVA5-F1
#
_cell.length_a   1.000
_cell.length_b   1.000
_cell.length_c   1.000
_cell.angle_alpha   90.00
_cell.angle_beta   90.00
_cell.angle_gamma   90.00
#
_symmetry.space_group_name_H-M   'P 1'
#
loop_
_entity.id
_entity.type
_entity.pdbx_description
1 polymer ?
#
loop_
_entity_poly.entity_id
_entity_poly.type
_entity_poly.pdbx_seq_one_letter_code
_entity_poly.pdbx_strand_id
1 'polypeptide(L)'
;MELELDPYDRDRVHGHRLELSTCELLLARLAQMPEDERRAVVGLHPDRAPTIVAGVAMLIEAMRAFGLEAVEVSEHDILRGAALRLAAGSPPGPGPAS
;
A
#
# COMPACT_ATOMS: atom_id res chain seq x y z
N MET A 1 2.30 36.32 -15.75
CA MET A 1 1.16 35.57 -16.33
C MET A 1 1.72 34.19 -16.62
N GLU A 2 1.58 33.15 -15.81
CA GLU A 2 0.60 32.80 -14.76
C GLU A 2 1.34 31.80 -13.85
N LEU A 3 1.83 32.27 -12.70
CA LEU A 3 2.54 31.46 -11.71
C LEU A 3 2.06 31.97 -10.36
N GLU A 4 1.28 31.17 -9.65
CA GLU A 4 1.13 31.24 -8.19
C GLU A 4 0.33 30.01 -7.73
N LEU A 5 1.06 28.96 -7.36
CA LEU A 5 0.58 27.81 -6.60
C LEU A 5 0.49 28.24 -5.12
N ASP A 6 -0.71 28.41 -4.53
CA ASP A 6 -0.92 28.23 -3.07
C ASP A 6 -2.42 28.26 -2.65
N PRO A 7 -2.91 27.32 -1.82
CA PRO A 7 -2.20 26.23 -1.16
C PRO A 7 -2.18 24.92 -1.94
N TYR A 8 -0.99 24.31 -2.01
CA TYR A 8 -0.80 22.91 -2.36
C TYR A 8 -1.38 22.02 -1.26
N ASP A 9 -2.51 21.39 -1.55
CA ASP A 9 -3.26 20.57 -0.60
C ASP A 9 -2.73 19.11 -0.59
N ARG A 10 -2.03 18.75 0.50
CA ARG A 10 -1.48 17.41 0.73
C ARG A 10 -2.54 16.38 1.15
N ASP A 11 -3.78 16.81 1.44
CA ASP A 11 -4.83 15.92 1.94
C ASP A 11 -5.60 15.19 0.82
N ARG A 12 -5.35 15.53 -0.45
CA ARG A 12 -6.01 14.89 -1.61
C ARG A 12 -5.32 13.63 -2.14
N VAL A 13 -4.15 13.25 -1.60
CA VAL A 13 -3.37 12.07 -2.01
C VAL A 13 -3.06 11.14 -0.81
N HIS A 14 -3.81 11.26 0.28
CA HIS A 14 -3.80 10.30 1.38
C HIS A 14 -4.96 9.30 1.22
N GLY A 15 -4.61 8.01 1.19
CA GLY A 15 -5.56 6.94 1.48
C GLY A 15 -6.42 6.46 0.33
N HIS A 16 -5.81 5.97 -0.76
CA HIS A 16 -6.60 5.26 -1.77
C HIS A 16 -7.16 3.98 -1.14
N ARG A 17 -8.47 3.98 -0.90
CA ARG A 17 -9.20 2.82 -0.39
C ARG A 17 -9.18 1.74 -1.46
N LEU A 18 -8.81 0.52 -1.06
CA LEU A 18 -8.70 -0.66 -1.90
C LEU A 18 -9.64 -1.73 -1.34
N GLU A 19 -10.70 -2.00 -2.09
CA GLU A 19 -11.73 -2.99 -1.73
C GLU A 19 -11.23 -4.42 -1.97
N LEU A 20 -11.69 -5.37 -1.15
CA LEU A 20 -11.37 -6.79 -1.26
C LEU A 20 -11.69 -7.34 -2.66
N SER A 21 -12.86 -6.98 -3.20
CA SER A 21 -13.29 -7.36 -4.54
C SER A 21 -12.34 -6.83 -5.63
N THR A 22 -11.77 -5.64 -5.43
CA THR A 22 -10.77 -5.08 -6.35
C THR A 22 -9.47 -5.88 -6.28
N CYS A 23 -9.01 -6.25 -5.08
CA CYS A 23 -7.86 -7.14 -4.91
C CYS A 23 -8.08 -8.49 -5.62
N GLU A 24 -9.24 -9.10 -5.47
CA GLU A 24 -9.60 -10.38 -6.10
C GLU A 24 -9.59 -10.30 -7.64
N LEU A 25 -10.15 -9.22 -8.20
CA LEU A 25 -10.11 -8.96 -9.64
C LEU A 25 -8.68 -8.75 -10.15
N LEU A 26 -7.87 -7.99 -9.40
CA LEU A 26 -6.46 -7.78 -9.73
C LEU A 26 -5.66 -9.09 -9.67
N LEU A 27 -5.89 -9.92 -8.65
CA LEU A 27 -5.26 -11.23 -8.54
C LEU A 27 -5.61 -12.11 -9.74
N ALA A 28 -6.90 -12.22 -10.09
CA ALA A 28 -7.36 -13.01 -11.21
C ALA A 28 -6.70 -12.58 -12.52
N ARG A 29 -6.62 -11.26 -12.76
CA ARG A 29 -5.96 -10.70 -13.95
C ARG A 29 -4.46 -10.98 -13.98
N LEU A 30 -3.75 -10.68 -12.88
CA LEU A 30 -2.29 -10.80 -12.82
C LEU A 30 -1.81 -12.25 -12.83
N ALA A 31 -2.59 -13.17 -12.27
CA ALA A 31 -2.27 -14.60 -12.25
C ALA A 31 -2.36 -15.25 -13.64
N GLN A 32 -3.15 -14.68 -14.56
CA GLN A 32 -3.26 -15.16 -15.95
C GLN A 32 -2.18 -14.58 -16.88
N MET A 33 -1.45 -13.56 -16.44
CA MET A 33 -0.38 -12.94 -17.23
C MET A 33 0.94 -13.71 -17.05
N PRO A 34 1.68 -13.99 -18.13
CA PRO A 34 3.11 -14.23 -18.07
C PRO A 34 3.87 -13.11 -17.32
N GLU A 35 5.03 -13.43 -16.75
CA GLU A 35 5.80 -12.45 -15.97
C GLU A 35 6.28 -11.25 -16.80
N ASP A 36 6.73 -11.50 -18.04
CA ASP A 36 7.13 -10.50 -19.01
C ASP A 36 5.99 -9.53 -19.35
N GLU A 37 4.76 -10.03 -19.49
CA GLU A 37 3.58 -9.18 -19.63
C GLU A 37 3.31 -8.36 -18.36
N ARG A 38 3.45 -8.97 -17.17
CA ARG A 38 3.29 -8.25 -15.90
C ARG A 38 4.30 -7.10 -15.76
N ARG A 39 5.53 -7.26 -16.25
CA ARG A 39 6.57 -6.20 -16.21
C ARG A 39 6.17 -4.96 -17.01
N ALA A 40 5.27 -5.08 -17.97
CA ALA A 40 4.77 -3.97 -18.79
C ALA A 40 3.47 -3.34 -18.25
N VAL A 41 2.90 -3.84 -17.14
CA VAL A 41 1.67 -3.30 -16.57
C VAL A 41 1.92 -1.90 -16.00
N VAL A 42 1.18 -0.91 -16.51
CA VAL A 42 1.23 0.47 -16.02
C VAL A 42 0.87 0.51 -14.52
N GLY A 43 1.71 1.16 -13.72
CA GLY A 43 1.54 1.25 -12.27
C GLY A 43 2.15 0.08 -11.48
N LEU A 44 2.65 -0.98 -12.15
CA LEU A 44 3.42 -2.04 -11.52
C LEU A 44 4.91 -1.84 -11.81
N HIS A 45 5.71 -1.64 -10.76
CA HIS A 45 7.16 -1.58 -10.92
C HIS A 45 7.68 -2.92 -11.50
N PRO A 46 8.51 -2.93 -12.55
CA PRO A 46 8.93 -4.17 -13.21
C PRO A 46 9.57 -5.20 -12.27
N ASP A 47 10.36 -4.75 -11.30
CA ASP A 47 10.99 -5.63 -10.30
C ASP A 47 10.00 -6.30 -9.34
N ARG A 48 8.76 -5.80 -9.26
CA ARG A 48 7.67 -6.40 -8.47
C ARG A 48 6.89 -7.45 -9.27
N ALA A 49 7.03 -7.50 -10.60
CA ALA A 49 6.28 -8.44 -11.45
C ALA A 49 6.44 -9.94 -11.10
N PRO A 50 7.62 -10.43 -10.65
CA PRO A 50 7.76 -11.82 -10.23
C PRO A 50 6.98 -12.16 -8.95
N THR A 51 6.80 -11.18 -8.06
CA THR A 51 6.25 -11.40 -6.70
C THR A 51 4.84 -10.86 -6.51
N ILE A 52 4.33 -10.07 -7.45
CA ILE A 52 3.06 -9.34 -7.30
C ILE A 52 1.86 -10.28 -7.06
N VAL A 53 1.80 -11.42 -7.74
CA VAL A 53 0.69 -12.39 -7.59
C VAL A 53 0.63 -12.93 -6.17
N ALA A 54 1.79 -13.32 -5.61
CA ALA A 54 1.89 -13.76 -4.22
C ALA A 54 1.55 -12.63 -3.25
N GLY A 55 2.02 -11.41 -3.52
CA GLY A 55 1.71 -10.23 -2.70
C GLY A 55 0.21 -9.95 -2.59
N VAL A 56 -0.50 -9.94 -3.72
CA VAL A 56 -1.95 -9.69 -3.73
C VAL A 56 -2.72 -10.84 -3.07
N ALA A 57 -2.31 -12.09 -3.29
CA ALA A 57 -2.93 -13.25 -2.63
C ALA A 57 -2.80 -13.17 -1.10
N MET A 58 -1.61 -12.83 -0.59
CA MET A 58 -1.41 -12.64 0.86
C MET A 58 -2.26 -11.51 1.43
N LEU A 59 -2.41 -10.40 0.68
CA LEU A 59 -3.28 -9.30 1.10
C LEU A 59 -4.75 -9.75 1.22
N ILE A 60 -5.26 -10.47 0.24
CA ILE A 60 -6.64 -11.01 0.25
C ILE A 60 -6.84 -11.93 1.45
N GLU A 61 -5.91 -12.85 1.71
CA GLU A 61 -6.00 -13.75 2.85
C GLU A 61 -5.91 -13.01 4.19
N ALA A 62 -5.07 -11.98 4.30
CA ALA A 62 -5.03 -11.13 5.48
C ALA A 62 -6.37 -10.40 5.67
N MET A 63 -6.91 -9.78 4.62
CA MET A 63 -8.20 -9.09 4.68
C MET A 63 -9.32 -10.04 5.12
N ARG A 64 -9.39 -11.25 4.57
CA ARG A 64 -10.35 -12.29 4.98
C ARG A 64 -10.17 -12.72 6.43
N ALA A 65 -8.92 -12.96 6.86
CA ALA A 65 -8.61 -13.38 8.22
C ALA A 65 -9.02 -12.34 9.27
N PHE A 66 -8.96 -11.04 8.91
CA PHE A 66 -9.38 -9.93 9.77
C PHE A 66 -10.82 -9.45 9.52
N GLY A 67 -11.57 -10.06 8.59
CA GLY A 67 -12.92 -9.62 8.24
C GLY A 67 -13.00 -8.22 7.63
N LEU A 68 -11.96 -7.79 6.91
CA LEU A 68 -11.86 -6.47 6.29
C LEU A 68 -12.41 -6.49 4.86
N GLU A 69 -13.34 -5.60 4.57
CA GLU A 69 -13.87 -5.41 3.21
C GLU A 69 -13.00 -4.43 2.39
N ALA A 70 -12.23 -3.58 3.05
CA ALA A 70 -11.32 -2.63 2.40
C ALA A 70 -10.10 -2.34 3.26
N VAL A 71 -9.02 -1.92 2.59
CA VAL A 71 -7.80 -1.40 3.22
C VAL A 71 -7.44 -0.04 2.65
N GLU A 72 -6.77 0.78 3.44
CA GLU A 72 -6.23 2.05 2.99
C GLU A 72 -4.77 1.85 2.54
N VAL A 73 -4.46 2.23 1.30
CA VAL A 73 -3.09 2.17 0.77
C VAL A 73 -2.45 3.54 0.90
N SER A 74 -1.29 3.58 1.56
CA SER A 74 -0.41 4.74 1.59
C SER A 74 0.81 4.45 0.71
N GLU A 75 1.16 5.38 -0.19
CA GLU A 75 2.41 5.31 -0.97
C GLU A 75 3.67 5.37 -0.08
N HIS A 76 3.49 5.71 1.20
CA HIS A 76 4.56 5.80 2.15
C HIS A 76 4.94 4.41 2.66
N ASP A 77 6.01 3.87 2.08
CA ASP A 77 6.65 2.61 2.49
C ASP A 77 6.83 2.50 4.00
N ILE A 78 6.98 1.27 4.48
CA ILE A 78 7.22 0.89 5.89
C ILE A 78 8.36 1.75 6.51
N LEU A 79 9.36 2.11 5.70
CA LEU A 79 10.49 2.96 6.10
C LEU A 79 10.06 4.37 6.53
N ARG A 80 9.06 4.95 5.86
CA ARG A 80 8.55 6.28 6.22
C ARG A 80 7.60 6.20 7.41
N GLY A 81 6.85 5.10 7.53
CA GLY A 81 6.11 4.76 8.75
C GLY A 81 7.04 4.62 9.97
N ALA A 82 8.19 3.97 9.79
CA ALA A 82 9.23 3.87 10.82
C ALA A 82 9.90 5.23 11.12
N ALA A 83 10.21 6.02 10.09
CA ALA A 83 10.79 7.35 10.24
C ALA A 83 9.86 8.33 10.98
N LEU A 84 8.55 8.32 10.69
CA LEU A 84 7.55 9.09 11.44
C LEU A 84 7.46 8.61 12.89
N ARG A 85 7.55 7.30 13.15
CA ARG A 85 7.54 6.74 14.51
C ARG A 85 8.77 7.16 15.32
N LEU A 86 9.93 7.31 14.68
CA LEU A 86 11.16 7.82 15.29
C LEU A 86 11.12 9.34 15.47
N ALA A 87 10.55 10.08 14.51
CA ALA A 87 10.42 11.54 14.58
C ALA A 87 9.33 12.02 15.55
N ALA A 88 8.29 11.22 15.79
CA ALA A 88 7.23 11.50 16.76
C ALA A 88 7.68 11.38 18.24
N GLY A 89 8.93 10.97 18.50
CA GLY A 89 9.57 11.11 19.81
C GLY A 89 8.80 10.50 20.97
N SER A 90 8.12 9.36 20.78
CA SER A 90 7.52 8.66 21.92
C SER A 90 8.59 7.73 22.53
N PRO A 91 9.11 8.02 23.75
CA PRO A 91 9.98 7.07 24.44
C PRO A 91 9.19 5.78 24.72
N PRO A 92 9.88 4.64 24.95
CA PRO A 92 9.21 3.45 25.44
C PRO A 92 8.43 3.82 26.70
N GLY A 93 7.12 3.59 26.69
CA GLY A 93 6.32 3.65 27.90
C GLY A 93 6.92 2.68 28.94
N PRO A 94 6.93 3.03 30.23
CA PRO A 94 7.53 2.18 31.24
C PRO A 94 6.93 0.79 31.15
N GLY A 95 7.78 -0.22 30.94
CA GLY A 95 7.40 -1.62 31.05
C GLY A 95 6.74 -1.87 32.41
N PRO A 96 5.78 -2.79 32.51
CA PRO A 96 5.04 -3.01 33.75
C PRO A 96 6.03 -3.34 34.87
N ALA A 97 5.96 -2.58 35.95
CA ALA A 97 6.62 -2.89 37.19
C ALA A 97 5.90 -4.09 37.80
N SER A 98 6.50 -5.27 37.72
CA SER A 98 6.36 -6.41 38.65
C SER A 98 7.37 -7.49 38.29
#